data_AF-A0A9Q0ZEL0-F1
#
_entry.id   AF-A0A9Q0ZEL0-F1
#
_cell.length_a   1.000
_cell.length_b   1.000
_cell.length_c   1.000
_cell.angle_alpha   90.00
_cell.angle_beta   90.00
_cell.angle_gamma   90.00
#
_symmetry.space_group_name_H-M   'P 1'
#
loop_
_entity.id
_entity.type
_entity.pdbx_description
1 polymer ?
#
loop_
_entity_poly.entity_id
_entity_poly.type
_entity_poly.pdbx_seq_one_letter_code
_entity_poly.pdbx_strand_id
1 'polypeptide(L)'
;MFFLIILLFCFTIFAFVVTNKGAGQVLSGKGYKEYKLGDYSNWLQKRVGNGKNWGKIKSCLIDAKVCSDFNQKFMNDTVEVLYTRHLSALQAGCCKPSDSCGFIYKSPINWEKTPTNSTSDPDCNAWDNQTDVLCFNCNSCKAGLLDNLKRDWKKVAVINIVFLVFLIIVYSVGCCAFRNNRRDNNAYSAGWKHP
;
A
#
# COMPACT_ATOMS: atom_id res chain seq x y z
N MET A 1 -15.75 -11.93 -22.93
CA MET A 1 -15.81 -10.47 -22.69
C MET A 1 -16.70 -10.11 -21.52
N PHE A 2 -18.00 -10.43 -21.53
CA PHE A 2 -18.91 -10.10 -20.43
C PHE A 2 -18.47 -10.57 -19.03
N PHE A 3 -18.17 -11.86 -18.84
CA PHE A 3 -17.71 -12.39 -17.55
C PHE A 3 -16.39 -11.75 -17.07
N LEU A 4 -15.49 -11.44 -18.01
CA LEU A 4 -14.23 -10.75 -17.67
C LEU A 4 -14.49 -9.33 -17.18
N ILE A 5 -15.39 -8.59 -17.83
CA ILE A 5 -15.79 -7.24 -17.40
C ILE A 5 -16.37 -7.29 -15.98
N ILE A 6 -17.26 -8.24 -15.69
CA ILE A 6 -17.83 -8.42 -14.34
C ILE A 6 -16.73 -8.71 -13.32
N LEU A 7 -15.84 -9.66 -13.62
CA LEU A 7 -14.76 -10.04 -12.71
C LEU A 7 -13.86 -8.84 -12.40
N LEU A 8 -13.41 -8.11 -13.42
CA LEU A 8 -12.57 -6.93 -13.24
C LEU A 8 -13.29 -5.83 -12.46
N PHE A 9 -14.57 -5.61 -12.73
CA PHE A 9 -15.39 -4.65 -11.99
C PHE A 9 -15.50 -5.02 -10.50
N CYS A 10 -15.85 -6.26 -10.18
CA CYS A 10 -15.90 -6.75 -8.80
C CYS A 10 -14.54 -6.61 -8.09
N PHE A 11 -13.44 -6.94 -8.79
CA PHE A 11 -12.09 -6.77 -8.27
C PHE A 11 -11.76 -5.29 -7.99
N THR A 12 -12.14 -4.35 -8.88
CA THR A 12 -11.94 -2.91 -8.61
C THR A 12 -12.65 -2.47 -7.34
N ILE A 13 -13.93 -2.83 -7.17
CA ILE A 13 -14.71 -2.47 -5.98
C ILE A 13 -14.03 -3.01 -4.72
N PHE A 14 -13.66 -4.29 -4.73
CA PHE A 14 -12.96 -4.90 -3.60
C PHE A 14 -11.66 -4.15 -3.27
N ALA A 15 -10.83 -3.87 -4.28
CA ALA A 15 -9.58 -3.15 -4.12
C ALA A 15 -9.79 -1.77 -3.51
N PHE A 16 -10.81 -1.02 -3.96
CA PHE A 16 -11.16 0.27 -3.35
C PHE A 16 -11.60 0.12 -1.90
N VAL A 17 -12.51 -0.82 -1.58
CA VAL A 17 -13.02 -1.00 -0.22
C VAL A 17 -11.89 -1.28 0.78
N VAL A 18 -10.98 -2.20 0.45
CA VAL A 18 -9.90 -2.56 1.37
C VAL A 18 -8.80 -1.49 1.48
N THR A 19 -8.63 -0.66 0.44
CA THR A 19 -7.63 0.42 0.40
C THR A 19 -8.18 1.81 0.72
N ASN A 20 -9.49 1.99 0.95
CA ASN A 20 -10.04 3.32 1.21
C ASN A 20 -9.56 3.86 2.57
N LYS A 21 -9.64 3.04 3.61
CA LYS A 21 -9.13 3.36 4.96
C LYS A 21 -7.60 3.43 5.01
N GLY A 22 -7.07 4.27 5.89
CA GLY A 22 -5.64 4.50 6.11
C GLY A 22 -5.20 5.87 5.61
N ALA A 23 -4.79 6.74 6.53
CA ALA A 23 -4.14 8.00 6.20
C ALA A 23 -3.01 8.19 7.21
N GLY A 24 -1.77 8.36 6.71
CA GLY A 24 -0.66 8.74 7.58
C GLY A 24 -0.97 10.07 8.27
N GLN A 25 -0.68 10.15 9.56
CA GLN A 25 -0.85 11.33 10.40
C GLN A 25 0.28 12.32 10.07
N VAL A 26 -0.09 13.54 9.68
CA VAL A 26 0.86 14.62 9.45
C VAL A 26 1.32 15.17 10.78
N LEU A 27 2.63 15.35 10.94
CA LEU A 27 3.21 15.99 12.11
C LEU A 27 3.65 17.40 11.74
N SER A 28 3.37 18.36 12.62
CA SER A 28 3.81 19.75 12.44
C SER A 28 5.34 19.83 12.36
N GLY A 29 5.85 20.44 11.30
CA GLY A 29 7.30 20.63 11.09
C GLY A 29 8.05 19.39 10.58
N LYS A 30 7.35 18.32 10.16
CA LYS A 30 7.96 17.12 9.57
C LYS A 30 7.60 16.96 8.09
N GLY A 31 8.58 16.57 7.27
CA GLY A 31 8.43 16.22 5.85
C GLY A 31 7.92 14.81 5.61
N TYR A 32 7.66 14.03 6.67
CA TYR A 32 7.12 12.67 6.64
C TYR A 32 5.86 12.54 7.49
N LYS A 33 5.15 11.43 7.29
CA LYS A 33 3.93 11.07 8.04
C LYS A 33 4.22 9.92 8.99
N GLU A 34 3.46 9.85 10.07
CA GLU A 34 3.41 8.67 10.94
C GLU A 34 2.24 7.78 10.57
N TYR A 35 2.41 6.48 10.77
CA TYR A 35 1.45 5.49 10.30
C TYR A 35 1.04 4.59 11.44
N LYS A 36 -0.24 4.60 11.80
CA LYS A 36 -0.79 3.70 12.83
C LYS A 36 -1.52 2.55 12.17
N LEU A 37 -1.28 1.34 12.69
CA LEU A 37 -1.88 0.12 12.14
C LEU A 37 -3.42 0.15 12.21
N GLY A 38 -3.97 0.77 13.26
CA GLY A 38 -5.41 0.93 13.48
C GLY A 38 -6.13 1.76 12.42
N ASP A 39 -5.42 2.60 11.66
CA ASP A 39 -6.03 3.46 10.64
C ASP A 39 -6.44 2.69 9.37
N TYR A 40 -5.95 1.45 9.21
CA TYR A 40 -6.20 0.61 8.04
C TYR A 40 -7.41 -0.32 8.20
N SER A 41 -7.90 -0.89 7.10
CA SER A 41 -9.02 -1.83 7.14
C SER A 41 -8.68 -3.09 7.96
N ASN A 42 -9.66 -3.62 8.70
CA ASN A 42 -9.49 -4.85 9.49
C ASN A 42 -8.96 -6.02 8.65
N TRP A 43 -9.32 -6.07 7.37
CA TRP A 43 -8.82 -7.08 6.43
C TRP A 43 -7.30 -6.97 6.24
N LEU A 44 -6.77 -5.76 6.02
CA LEU A 44 -5.33 -5.51 5.89
C LEU A 44 -4.59 -5.76 7.21
N GLN A 45 -5.16 -5.30 8.33
CA GLN A 45 -4.58 -5.52 9.66
C GLN A 45 -4.42 -7.03 9.94
N LYS A 46 -5.43 -7.85 9.62
CA LYS A 46 -5.37 -9.31 9.79
C LYS A 46 -4.27 -9.96 8.94
N ARG A 47 -3.93 -9.38 7.79
CA ARG A 47 -2.88 -9.91 6.91
C ARG A 47 -1.48 -9.76 7.52
N VAL A 48 -1.20 -8.62 8.16
CA VAL A 48 0.08 -8.32 8.81
C VAL A 48 0.13 -8.73 10.29
N GLY A 49 -1.02 -8.99 10.91
CA GLY A 49 -1.13 -9.46 12.29
C GLY A 49 -0.76 -10.93 12.48
N ASN A 50 -0.82 -11.76 11.44
CA ASN A 50 -0.43 -13.17 11.53
C ASN A 50 1.10 -13.30 11.60
N GLY A 51 1.64 -13.71 12.76
CA GLY A 51 3.07 -13.77 13.02
C GLY A 51 3.88 -14.61 12.02
N LYS A 52 3.34 -15.73 11.52
CA LYS A 52 4.02 -16.56 10.51
C LYS A 52 4.13 -15.86 9.16
N ASN A 53 3.10 -15.10 8.78
CA ASN A 53 3.14 -14.32 7.54
C ASN A 53 4.05 -13.11 7.70
N TRP A 54 4.00 -12.45 8.86
CA TRP A 54 4.85 -11.31 9.16
C TRP A 54 6.34 -11.69 9.16
N GLY A 55 6.72 -12.85 9.70
CA GLY A 55 8.10 -13.30 9.67
C GLY A 55 8.69 -13.36 8.25
N LYS A 56 7.91 -13.84 7.28
CA LYS A 56 8.33 -13.86 5.86
C LYS A 56 8.45 -12.45 5.28
N ILE A 57 7.47 -11.60 5.56
CA ILE A 57 7.47 -10.20 5.10
C ILE A 57 8.65 -9.43 5.69
N LYS A 58 8.92 -9.60 6.99
CA LYS A 58 10.06 -9.03 7.70
C LYS A 58 11.38 -9.45 7.03
N SER A 59 11.56 -10.75 6.75
CA SER A 59 12.76 -11.22 6.03
C SER A 59 12.92 -10.49 4.70
N CYS A 60 11.85 -10.40 3.89
CA CYS A 60 11.91 -9.67 2.63
C CYS A 60 12.26 -8.18 2.80
N LEU A 61 11.81 -7.52 3.86
CA LEU A 61 12.15 -6.11 4.13
C LEU A 61 13.62 -5.93 4.51
N ILE A 62 14.17 -6.86 5.27
CA ILE A 62 15.60 -6.90 5.64
C ILE A 62 16.45 -7.18 4.40
N ASP A 63 16.08 -8.21 3.61
CA ASP A 63 16.78 -8.61 2.39
C ASP A 63 16.73 -7.52 1.31
N ALA A 64 15.62 -6.79 1.23
CA ALA A 64 15.47 -5.62 0.36
C ALA A 64 16.29 -4.40 0.82
N LYS A 65 17.03 -4.51 1.95
CA LYS A 65 17.94 -3.49 2.48
C LYS A 65 17.30 -2.12 2.73
N VAL A 66 15.99 -2.07 2.95
CA VAL A 66 15.23 -0.81 3.08
C VAL A 66 15.85 0.13 4.13
N CYS A 67 16.23 -0.41 5.29
CA CYS A 67 16.83 0.40 6.35
C CYS A 67 18.34 0.60 6.21
N SER A 68 19.05 -0.29 5.51
CA SER A 68 20.47 -0.06 5.17
C SER A 68 20.61 1.08 4.17
N ASP A 69 19.77 1.08 3.13
CA ASP A 69 19.72 2.15 2.12
C ASP A 69 19.28 3.47 2.74
N PHE A 70 18.29 3.42 3.65
CA PHE A 70 17.88 4.58 4.44
C PHE A 70 19.03 5.14 5.27
N ASN A 71 19.76 4.28 5.97
CA ASN A 71 20.92 4.69 6.76
C ASN A 71 21.96 5.37 5.87
N GLN A 72 22.40 4.70 4.80
CA GLN A 72 23.38 5.22 3.86
C GLN A 72 22.97 6.56 3.25
N LYS A 73 21.70 6.70 2.87
CA LYS A 73 21.16 7.90 2.24
C LYS A 73 21.17 9.11 3.17
N PHE A 74 21.01 8.89 4.48
CA PHE A 74 20.84 9.96 5.46
C PHE A 74 21.94 9.99 6.54
N MET A 75 23.06 9.28 6.36
CA MET A 75 24.10 9.16 7.40
C MET A 75 24.65 10.51 7.90
N ASN A 76 24.70 11.50 7.02
CA ASN A 76 25.25 12.83 7.32
C ASN A 76 24.16 13.85 7.70
N ASP A 77 22.89 13.44 7.70
CA ASP A 77 21.80 14.35 8.06
C ASP A 77 21.76 14.49 9.59
N THR A 78 21.63 15.72 10.08
CA THR A 78 21.24 15.96 11.47
C THR A 78 19.76 15.63 11.66
N VAL A 79 19.30 15.57 12.91
CA VAL A 79 17.90 15.24 13.20
C VAL A 79 16.94 16.27 12.58
N GLU A 80 17.30 17.55 12.57
CA GLU A 80 16.49 18.62 11.99
C GLU A 80 16.39 18.47 10.47
N VAL A 81 17.50 18.13 9.82
CA VAL A 81 17.52 17.87 8.37
C VAL A 81 16.68 16.64 8.07
N LEU A 82 16.86 15.54 8.82
CA LEU A 82 16.09 14.31 8.67
C LEU A 82 14.58 14.57 8.80
N TYR A 83 14.19 15.43 9.74
CA TYR A 83 12.80 15.84 9.92
C TYR A 83 12.21 16.56 8.71
N THR A 84 13.01 17.27 7.92
CA THR A 84 12.54 17.89 6.67
C THR A 84 12.53 16.92 5.47
N ARG A 85 13.18 15.75 5.57
CA ARG A 85 13.24 14.80 4.47
C ARG A 85 11.89 14.13 4.21
N HIS A 86 11.61 13.89 2.94
CA HIS A 86 10.49 13.06 2.51
C HIS A 86 10.84 11.58 2.66
N LEU A 87 10.42 11.00 3.79
CA LEU A 87 10.57 9.57 4.06
C LEU A 87 9.39 8.81 3.48
N SER A 88 9.68 7.66 2.87
CA SER A 88 8.62 6.72 2.50
C SER A 88 7.97 6.13 3.76
N ALA A 89 6.74 5.62 3.64
CA ALA A 89 6.03 5.00 4.75
C ALA A 89 6.82 3.84 5.40
N LEU A 90 7.52 3.06 4.58
CA LEU A 90 8.41 1.98 5.06
C LEU A 90 9.63 2.53 5.80
N GLN A 91 10.25 3.59 5.28
CA GLN A 91 11.41 4.22 5.94
C GLN A 91 11.02 4.81 7.30
N ALA A 92 9.93 5.58 7.33
CA ALA A 92 9.43 6.22 8.55
C ALA A 92 8.88 5.22 9.58
N GLY A 93 8.31 4.10 9.13
CA GLY A 93 7.70 3.10 10.01
C GLY A 93 8.64 1.98 10.49
N CYS A 94 9.67 1.62 9.71
CA CYS A 94 10.53 0.48 10.01
C CYS A 94 11.95 0.87 10.46
N CYS A 95 12.47 2.03 9.99
CA CYS A 95 13.89 2.37 10.13
C CYS A 95 14.18 3.46 11.18
N LYS A 96 13.13 4.07 11.73
CA LYS A 96 13.18 4.97 12.88
C LYS A 96 12.12 4.57 13.91
N PRO A 97 12.32 4.88 15.20
CA PRO A 97 11.26 4.74 16.19
C PRO A 97 10.11 5.73 15.93
N SER A 98 8.99 5.48 16.60
CA SER A 98 7.86 6.42 16.69
C SER A 98 8.31 7.71 17.36
N ASP A 99 7.85 8.87 16.87
CA ASP A 99 8.23 10.17 17.46
C ASP A 99 7.67 10.30 18.90
N SER A 100 6.61 9.53 19.22
CA SER A 100 6.02 9.43 20.57
C SER A 100 7.00 8.92 21.63
N CYS A 101 7.98 8.09 21.25
CA CYS A 101 8.94 7.49 22.18
C CYS A 101 9.90 8.52 22.79
N GLY A 102 10.14 9.65 22.09
CA GLY A 102 11.05 10.70 22.53
C GLY A 102 12.51 10.25 22.70
N PHE A 103 12.94 9.24 21.95
CA PHE A 103 14.33 8.77 21.96
C PHE A 103 15.27 9.83 21.37
N ILE A 104 16.53 9.82 21.81
CA ILE A 104 17.53 10.79 21.40
C ILE A 104 18.19 10.31 20.10
N TYR A 105 18.16 11.16 19.07
CA TYR A 105 18.79 10.88 17.79
C TYR A 105 20.32 10.77 17.92
N LYS A 106 20.91 9.71 17.38
CA LYS A 106 22.37 9.57 17.20
C LYS A 106 22.75 9.42 15.74
N SER A 107 21.99 8.61 15.00
CA SER A 107 22.14 8.40 13.55
C SER A 107 20.78 7.98 12.98
N PRO A 108 20.61 7.89 11.64
CA PRO A 108 19.31 7.59 11.03
C PRO A 108 18.60 6.38 11.64
N ILE A 109 19.35 5.30 11.90
CA ILE A 109 18.83 4.03 12.45
C ILE A 109 19.24 3.78 13.91
N ASN A 110 19.92 4.71 14.57
CA ASN A 110 20.37 4.55 15.95
C ASN A 110 19.82 5.67 16.84
N TRP A 111 19.04 5.27 17.83
CA TRP A 111 18.35 6.16 18.74
C TRP A 111 18.58 5.69 20.18
N GLU A 112 19.01 6.59 21.04
CA GLU A 112 19.28 6.31 22.45
C GLU A 112 17.97 6.35 23.25
N LYS A 113 17.66 5.24 23.95
CA LYS A 113 16.46 5.11 24.76
C LYS A 113 16.57 6.00 26.01
N THR A 114 15.57 6.84 26.24
CA THR A 114 15.48 7.68 27.44
C THR A 114 14.71 6.96 28.54
N PRO A 115 15.21 6.90 29.79
CA PRO A 115 14.57 6.17 30.90
C PRO A 115 13.17 6.66 31.29
N THR A 116 12.83 7.90 30.93
CA THR A 116 11.67 8.64 31.48
C THR A 116 10.39 8.51 30.66
N ASN A 117 10.42 7.90 29.48
CA ASN A 117 9.25 7.86 28.61
C ASN A 117 8.61 6.46 28.65
N SER A 118 7.83 6.22 29.71
CA SER A 118 6.80 5.17 29.74
C SER A 118 5.65 5.55 28.81
N THR A 119 5.93 5.65 27.51
CA THR A 119 4.91 5.91 26.51
C THR A 119 4.04 4.67 26.38
N SER A 120 2.72 4.87 26.34
CA SER A 120 1.73 3.81 26.09
C SER A 120 1.84 3.19 24.68
N ASP A 121 2.73 3.73 23.85
CA ASP A 121 3.01 3.23 22.50
C ASP A 121 3.80 1.90 22.58
N PRO A 122 3.20 0.78 22.15
CA PRO A 122 3.87 -0.52 22.19
C PRO A 122 5.09 -0.60 21.28
N ASP A 123 5.23 0.30 20.29
CA ASP A 123 6.34 0.29 19.34
C ASP A 123 7.65 0.72 20.00
N CYS A 124 7.62 1.53 21.05
CA CYS A 124 8.81 1.97 21.77
C CYS A 124 9.56 0.81 22.46
N ASN A 125 8.81 -0.19 22.92
CA ASN A 125 9.38 -1.41 23.49
C ASN A 125 9.88 -2.38 22.41
N ALA A 126 9.27 -2.34 21.23
CA ALA A 126 9.63 -3.21 20.10
C ALA A 126 10.86 -2.71 19.32
N TRP A 127 11.24 -1.44 19.49
CA TRP A 127 12.44 -0.85 18.87
C TRP A 127 13.74 -1.36 19.49
N ASP A 128 14.71 -1.68 18.63
CA ASP A 128 16.10 -1.98 18.99
C ASP A 128 17.08 -1.35 17.97
N ASN A 129 18.30 -1.01 18.38
CA ASN A 129 19.32 -0.46 17.47
C ASN A 129 20.08 -1.54 16.68
N GLN A 130 19.82 -2.82 16.95
CA GLN A 130 20.30 -3.93 16.15
C GLN A 130 19.75 -3.87 14.72
N THR A 131 20.63 -3.99 13.73
CA THR A 131 20.33 -3.79 12.31
C THR A 131 19.33 -4.79 11.72
N ASP A 132 19.18 -5.95 12.34
CA ASP A 132 18.27 -7.04 11.99
C ASP A 132 16.92 -7.00 12.76
N VAL A 133 16.82 -6.12 13.76
CA VAL A 133 15.62 -5.97 14.60
C VAL A 133 14.92 -4.65 14.29
N LEU A 134 15.61 -3.50 14.42
CA LEU A 134 15.08 -2.14 14.21
C LEU A 134 13.62 -2.01 14.69
N CYS A 135 12.76 -1.36 13.91
CA CYS A 135 11.31 -1.37 14.15
C CYS A 135 10.58 -2.44 13.31
N PHE A 136 11.26 -3.50 12.83
CA PHE A 136 10.61 -4.49 11.96
C PHE A 136 9.48 -5.26 12.64
N ASN A 137 9.39 -5.23 13.98
CA ASN A 137 8.28 -5.84 14.72
C ASN A 137 7.21 -4.84 15.16
N CYS A 138 7.44 -3.54 14.95
CA CYS A 138 6.53 -2.46 15.33
C CYS A 138 5.25 -2.47 14.49
N ASN A 139 4.17 -1.97 15.09
CA ASN A 139 2.92 -1.70 14.38
C ASN A 139 3.09 -0.58 13.36
N SER A 140 3.97 0.39 13.62
CA SER A 140 4.36 1.44 12.67
C SER A 140 4.98 0.87 11.39
N CYS A 141 5.81 -0.16 11.49
CA CYS A 141 6.40 -0.81 10.31
C CYS A 141 5.35 -1.60 9.51
N LYS A 142 4.47 -2.32 10.21
CA LYS A 142 3.32 -3.00 9.59
C LYS A 142 2.42 -1.99 8.87
N ALA A 143 2.13 -0.86 9.50
CA ALA A 143 1.34 0.23 8.94
C ALA A 143 2.04 0.87 7.73
N GLY A 144 3.36 1.07 7.80
CA GLY A 144 4.17 1.59 6.70
C GLY A 144 4.14 0.67 5.46
N LEU A 145 4.17 -0.65 5.68
CA LEU A 145 3.99 -1.63 4.60
C LEU A 145 2.58 -1.54 4.01
N LEU A 146 1.55 -1.45 4.85
CA LEU A 146 0.16 -1.32 4.37
C LEU A 146 -0.06 -0.04 3.57
N ASP A 147 0.57 1.08 3.94
CA ASP A 147 0.52 2.32 3.14
C ASP A 147 1.19 2.13 1.78
N ASN A 148 2.36 1.52 1.76
CA ASN A 148 3.09 1.28 0.52
C ASN A 148 2.29 0.36 -0.40
N LEU A 149 1.73 -0.73 0.14
CA LEU A 149 0.87 -1.65 -0.59
C LEU A 149 -0.40 -0.96 -1.11
N LYS A 150 -1.04 -0.13 -0.29
CA LYS A 150 -2.21 0.67 -0.67
C LYS A 150 -1.90 1.59 -1.86
N ARG A 151 -0.75 2.27 -1.84
CA ARG A 151 -0.32 3.12 -2.96
C ARG A 151 -0.13 2.31 -4.24
N ASP A 152 0.50 1.14 -4.15
CA ASP A 152 0.72 0.30 -5.33
C ASP A 152 -0.60 -0.31 -5.83
N TRP A 153 -1.50 -0.71 -4.94
CA TRP A 153 -2.85 -1.18 -5.30
C TRP A 153 -3.68 -0.10 -5.96
N LYS A 154 -3.55 1.17 -5.52
CA LYS A 154 -4.21 2.29 -6.21
C LYS A 154 -3.70 2.46 -7.63
N LYS A 155 -2.39 2.32 -7.88
CA LYS A 155 -1.84 2.36 -9.25
C LYS A 155 -2.41 1.23 -10.11
N VAL A 156 -2.42 0.00 -9.58
CA VAL A 156 -3.00 -1.16 -10.27
C VAL A 156 -4.50 -0.96 -10.53
N ALA A 157 -5.24 -0.42 -9.58
CA ALA A 157 -6.67 -0.14 -9.73
C ALA A 157 -6.93 0.90 -10.84
N VAL A 158 -6.12 1.96 -10.93
CA VAL A 158 -6.20 2.95 -12.01
C VAL A 158 -5.96 2.30 -13.36
N ILE A 159 -4.91 1.48 -13.50
CA ILE A 159 -4.63 0.75 -14.74
C ILE A 159 -5.79 -0.19 -15.08
N ASN A 160 -6.34 -0.89 -14.09
CA ASN A 160 -7.46 -1.81 -14.31
C ASN A 160 -8.74 -1.09 -14.78
N ILE A 161 -9.00 0.13 -14.28
CA ILE A 161 -10.13 0.95 -14.75
C ILE A 161 -9.96 1.29 -16.23
N VAL A 162 -8.76 1.67 -16.67
CA VAL A 162 -8.47 1.97 -18.08
C VAL A 162 -8.74 0.74 -18.96
N PHE A 163 -8.27 -0.44 -18.56
CA PHE A 163 -8.55 -1.69 -19.27
C PHE A 163 -10.04 -2.03 -19.31
N LEU A 164 -10.76 -1.80 -18.21
CA LEU A 164 -12.20 -2.05 -18.13
C LEU A 164 -12.96 -1.17 -19.12
N VAL A 165 -12.64 0.13 -19.21
CA VAL A 165 -13.24 1.05 -20.18
C VAL A 165 -12.98 0.57 -21.61
N PHE A 166 -11.75 0.19 -21.92
CA PHE A 166 -11.40 -0.34 -23.24
C PHE A 166 -12.20 -1.60 -23.60
N LEU A 167 -12.33 -2.55 -22.67
CA LEU A 167 -13.10 -3.77 -22.87
C LEU A 167 -14.59 -3.49 -23.10
N ILE A 168 -15.17 -2.49 -22.43
CA ILE A 168 -16.56 -2.08 -22.66
C ILE A 168 -16.75 -1.55 -24.09
N ILE A 169 -15.82 -0.73 -24.59
CA ILE A 169 -15.88 -0.19 -25.96
C ILE A 169 -15.83 -1.33 -26.98
N VAL A 170 -14.84 -2.21 -26.86
CA VAL A 170 -14.68 -3.36 -27.78
C VAL A 170 -15.89 -4.29 -27.73
N TYR A 171 -16.41 -4.56 -26.52
CA TYR A 171 -17.62 -5.36 -26.36
C TYR A 171 -18.84 -4.71 -27.02
N SER A 172 -19.01 -3.39 -26.88
CA SER A 172 -20.11 -2.65 -27.50
C SER A 172 -20.05 -2.70 -29.02
N VAL A 173 -18.87 -2.45 -29.61
CA VAL A 173 -18.66 -2.52 -31.07
C VAL A 173 -18.88 -3.94 -31.58
N GLY A 174 -18.35 -4.96 -30.89
CA GLY A 174 -18.55 -6.37 -31.25
C GLY A 174 -20.02 -6.78 -31.20
N CYS A 175 -20.75 -6.35 -30.16
CA CYS A 175 -22.19 -6.57 -30.06
C CYS A 175 -22.97 -5.82 -31.16
N CYS A 176 -22.59 -4.59 -31.50
CA CYS A 176 -23.20 -3.84 -32.60
C CYS A 176 -22.97 -4.52 -33.96
N ALA A 177 -21.73 -4.94 -34.26
CA ALA A 177 -21.39 -5.64 -35.49
C ALA A 177 -22.13 -6.99 -35.61
N PHE A 178 -22.15 -7.78 -34.54
CA PHE A 178 -22.87 -9.05 -34.51
C PHE A 178 -24.38 -8.88 -34.67
N ARG A 179 -24.97 -7.88 -34.00
CA ARG A 179 -26.39 -7.55 -34.14
C ARG A 179 -26.73 -7.08 -35.56
N ASN A 180 -25.85 -6.30 -36.18
CA ASN A 180 -26.05 -5.84 -37.56
C ASN A 180 -26.06 -7.03 -38.53
N ASN A 181 -25.05 -7.89 -38.48
CA ASN A 181 -24.98 -9.08 -39.35
C ASN A 181 -26.20 -10.03 -39.16
N ARG A 182 -26.71 -10.14 -37.93
CA ARG A 182 -27.92 -10.93 -37.65
C ARG A 182 -29.19 -10.28 -38.22
N ARG A 183 -29.29 -8.94 -38.21
CA ARG A 183 -30.40 -8.22 -38.86
C ARG A 183 -30.38 -8.42 -40.37
N ASP A 184 -29.21 -8.31 -40.99
CA ASP A 184 -29.05 -8.52 -42.43
C ASP A 184 -29.48 -9.94 -42.82
N ASN A 185 -28.98 -10.98 -42.13
CA ASN A 185 -29.38 -12.37 -42.36
C ASN A 185 -30.89 -12.61 -42.17
N ASN A 186 -31.50 -12.03 -41.14
CA ASN A 186 -32.94 -12.16 -40.92
C ASN A 186 -33.75 -11.47 -42.04
N ALA A 187 -33.33 -10.28 -42.48
CA ALA A 187 -33.97 -9.55 -43.59
C ALA A 187 -33.88 -10.33 -44.90
N TYR A 188 -32.72 -10.91 -45.22
CA TYR A 188 -32.59 -11.84 -46.34
C TYR A 188 -33.56 -13.03 -46.16
N SER A 189 -33.56 -13.73 -45.02
CA SER A 189 -34.44 -14.89 -44.81
C SER A 189 -35.95 -14.59 -44.86
N ALA A 190 -36.36 -13.37 -44.47
CA ALA A 190 -37.75 -12.93 -44.52
C ALA A 190 -38.20 -12.58 -45.94
N GLY A 191 -37.31 -12.05 -46.78
CA GLY A 191 -37.58 -11.80 -48.20
C GLY A 191 -37.80 -13.07 -49.04
N TRP A 192 -37.26 -14.22 -48.60
CA TRP A 192 -37.46 -15.52 -49.27
C TRP A 192 -38.78 -16.23 -48.89
N LYS A 193 -39.58 -15.68 -47.98
CA LYS A 193 -40.84 -16.29 -47.50
C LYS A 193 -42.12 -15.76 -48.17
N HIS A 194 -42.00 -15.02 -49.26
CA HIS A 194 -43.16 -14.60 -50.07
C HIS A 194 -43.25 -15.40 -51.38
N PRO A 195 -44.13 -16.42 -51.48
CA PRO A 195 -44.72 -16.85 -52.74
C PRO A 195 -45.81 -15.87 -53.21
#